data_AF-A0A3C2D6L4-F1
#
_entry.id   AF-A0A3C2D6L4-F1
#
_cell.length_a   1.000
_cell.length_b   1.000
_cell.length_c   1.000
_cell.angle_alpha   90.00
_cell.angle_beta   90.00
_cell.angle_gamma   90.00
#
_symmetry.space_group_name_H-M   'P 1'
#
loop_
_entity.id
_entity.type
_entity.pdbx_description
1 polymer ?
#
loop_
_entity_poly.entity_id
_entity_poly.type
_entity_poly.pdbx_seq_one_letter_code
_entity_poly.pdbx_strand_id
1 'polypeptide(L)'
;MEKLLNTGFRAIIFISAFLISISCLSQAVSSLNKKEVAKWYKSQEWLNGLKLKPHESTNDQEFERQYHANKIWWDKTFEWLKANDLDKITPGRYVIDEGNVIATDSEAPAPEIDKVKWESHKNFNDLQYIIKGKASMGVSPLSTAEVTEAYDSKKDAAFYDADGKFYIGEPGTFFIFTPKDVHRPGIKISGDNVVKKIVIKIRAIN
;
A
#
# COMPACT_ATOMS: atom_id res chain seq x y z
N MET A 1 -3.37 13.08 -63.13
CA MET A 1 -4.06 12.50 -61.96
C MET A 1 -3.15 11.74 -60.99
N GLU A 2 -1.91 11.37 -61.35
CA GLU A 2 -1.02 10.59 -60.46
C GLU A 2 -0.30 11.36 -59.34
N LYS A 3 -0.18 12.69 -59.40
CA LYS A 3 0.59 13.45 -58.40
C LYS A 3 -0.15 13.73 -57.09
N LEU A 4 -1.47 13.55 -57.03
CA LEU A 4 -2.30 13.85 -55.84
C LEU A 4 -2.54 12.64 -54.92
N LEU A 5 -2.40 11.40 -55.40
CA LEU A 5 -2.53 10.20 -54.54
C LEU A 5 -1.29 9.92 -53.67
N ASN A 6 -0.12 10.43 -54.06
CA ASN A 6 1.15 10.06 -53.42
C ASN A 6 1.46 10.90 -52.16
N THR A 7 0.87 12.08 -52.02
CA THR A 7 1.07 12.96 -50.86
C THR A 7 0.23 12.55 -49.66
N GLY A 8 -1.03 12.13 -49.87
CA GLY A 8 -1.90 11.63 -48.80
C GLY A 8 -1.43 10.31 -48.20
N PHE A 9 -0.96 9.37 -49.04
CA PHE A 9 -0.43 8.07 -48.57
C PHE A 9 0.88 8.22 -47.79
N ARG A 10 1.77 9.12 -48.21
CA ARG A 10 3.00 9.46 -47.48
C ARG A 10 2.70 10.13 -46.14
N ALA A 11 1.77 11.08 -46.08
CA ALA A 11 1.37 11.73 -44.83
C ALA A 11 0.79 10.72 -43.81
N ILE A 12 -0.01 9.75 -44.25
CA ILE A 12 -0.55 8.68 -43.39
C ILE A 12 0.56 7.77 -42.85
N ILE A 13 1.55 7.40 -43.67
CA ILE A 13 2.71 6.60 -43.24
C ILE A 13 3.59 7.37 -42.24
N PHE A 14 3.80 8.68 -42.43
CA PHE A 14 4.57 9.50 -41.49
C PHE A 14 3.84 9.70 -40.15
N ILE A 15 2.52 9.92 -40.16
CA ILE A 15 1.71 10.05 -38.93
C ILE A 15 1.68 8.72 -38.17
N SER A 16 1.51 7.58 -38.85
CA SER A 16 1.53 6.28 -38.19
C SER A 16 2.91 5.94 -37.62
N ALA A 17 4.00 6.20 -38.36
CA ALA A 17 5.36 6.03 -37.85
C ALA A 17 5.67 6.93 -36.64
N PHE A 18 5.14 8.17 -36.62
CA PHE A 18 5.27 9.10 -35.50
C PHE A 18 4.46 8.68 -34.27
N LEU A 19 3.24 8.16 -34.45
CA LEU A 19 2.43 7.61 -33.36
C LEU A 19 3.06 6.34 -32.78
N ILE A 20 3.62 5.47 -33.63
CA ILE A 20 4.35 4.27 -33.21
C ILE A 20 5.58 4.67 -32.38
N SER A 21 6.38 5.66 -32.83
CA SER A 21 7.57 6.10 -32.10
C SER A 21 7.24 6.72 -30.73
N ILE A 22 6.17 7.51 -30.62
CA ILE A 22 5.68 8.04 -29.32
C ILE A 22 5.26 6.90 -28.39
N SER A 23 4.52 5.91 -28.91
CA SER A 23 4.04 4.78 -28.08
C SER A 23 5.20 3.88 -27.61
N CYS A 24 6.20 3.64 -28.46
CA CYS A 24 7.40 2.90 -28.10
C CYS A 24 8.21 3.66 -27.04
N LEU A 25 8.37 4.98 -27.20
CA LEU A 25 9.07 5.82 -26.21
C LEU A 25 8.33 5.82 -24.87
N SER A 26 7.01 5.97 -24.85
CA SER A 26 6.20 5.92 -23.63
C SER A 26 6.33 4.58 -22.90
N GLN A 27 6.34 3.47 -23.64
CA GLN A 27 6.55 2.14 -23.06
C GLN A 27 7.96 1.99 -22.48
N ALA A 28 8.99 2.49 -23.19
CA ALA A 28 10.37 2.47 -22.70
C ALA A 28 10.51 3.28 -21.41
N VAL A 29 9.96 4.51 -21.35
CA VAL A 29 9.95 5.36 -20.15
C VAL A 29 9.21 4.69 -18.99
N SER A 30 8.02 4.13 -19.24
CA SER A 30 7.28 3.39 -18.21
C SER A 30 8.09 2.20 -17.67
N SER A 31 8.77 1.46 -18.56
CA SER A 31 9.60 0.31 -18.15
C SER A 31 10.83 0.70 -17.35
N LEU A 32 11.46 1.84 -17.67
CA LEU A 32 12.59 2.38 -16.92
C LEU A 32 12.14 2.81 -15.52
N ASN A 33 11.04 3.54 -15.42
CA ASN A 33 10.46 3.96 -14.15
C ASN A 33 10.15 2.74 -13.25
N LYS A 34 9.51 1.69 -13.80
CA LYS A 34 9.26 0.45 -13.04
C LYS A 34 10.54 -0.20 -12.51
N LYS A 35 11.64 -0.17 -13.27
CA LYS A 35 12.94 -0.70 -12.82
C LYS A 35 13.56 0.16 -11.72
N GLU A 36 13.42 1.47 -11.81
CA GLU A 36 13.92 2.42 -10.81
C GLU A 36 13.17 2.27 -9.48
N VAL A 37 11.84 2.19 -9.52
CA VAL A 37 10.98 1.88 -8.35
C VAL A 37 11.40 0.57 -7.72
N ALA A 38 11.52 -0.51 -8.51
CA ALA A 38 11.91 -1.81 -7.98
C ALA A 38 13.31 -1.79 -7.36
N LYS A 39 14.24 -1.00 -7.92
CA LYS A 39 15.59 -0.83 -7.37
C LYS A 39 15.55 -0.07 -6.03
N TRP A 40 14.81 1.03 -5.98
CA TRP A 40 14.60 1.82 -4.76
C TRP A 40 13.93 0.98 -3.66
N TYR A 41 12.86 0.27 -3.98
CA TYR A 41 12.12 -0.53 -3.02
C TYR A 41 12.99 -1.65 -2.43
N LYS A 42 13.78 -2.33 -3.28
CA LYS A 42 14.71 -3.38 -2.88
C LYS A 42 15.92 -2.88 -2.08
N SER A 43 16.32 -1.62 -2.20
CA SER A 43 17.43 -1.09 -1.40
C SER A 43 17.08 -1.09 0.08
N GLN A 44 15.78 -0.92 0.40
CA GLN A 44 15.27 -0.81 1.76
C GLN A 44 15.97 0.28 2.61
N GLU A 45 16.70 1.20 1.98
CA GLU A 45 17.35 2.33 2.65
C GLU A 45 16.31 3.22 3.36
N TRP A 46 15.10 3.28 2.79
CA TRP A 46 13.95 3.98 3.35
C TRP A 46 13.48 3.43 4.71
N LEU A 47 13.89 2.21 5.12
CA LEU A 47 13.63 1.69 6.47
C LEU A 47 14.46 2.38 7.55
N ASN A 48 15.49 3.15 7.18
CA ASN A 48 16.37 3.87 8.12
C ASN A 48 16.90 2.95 9.25
N GLY A 49 17.32 1.73 8.89
CA GLY A 49 17.86 0.74 9.82
C GLY A 49 16.81 0.03 10.70
N LEU A 50 15.52 0.19 10.44
CA LEU A 50 14.47 -0.64 11.04
C LEU A 50 14.70 -2.11 10.66
N LYS A 51 14.64 -3.01 11.65
CA LYS A 51 14.86 -4.45 11.45
C LYS A 51 13.67 -5.19 10.83
N LEU A 52 12.46 -4.64 10.99
CA LEU A 52 11.26 -5.18 10.36
C LEU A 52 11.35 -5.03 8.84
N LYS A 53 10.79 -5.99 8.12
CA LYS A 53 10.79 -5.99 6.65
C LYS A 53 9.38 -5.73 6.12
N PRO A 54 9.22 -5.04 4.99
CA PRO A 54 7.92 -5.00 4.34
C PRO A 54 7.55 -6.39 3.81
N HIS A 55 6.28 -6.72 3.89
CA HIS A 55 5.72 -7.93 3.31
C HIS A 55 5.68 -7.82 1.78
N GLU A 56 5.82 -8.96 1.09
CA GLU A 56 5.89 -9.04 -0.38
C GLU A 56 4.61 -8.58 -1.10
N SER A 57 3.51 -8.47 -0.36
CA SER A 57 2.22 -8.00 -0.88
C SER A 57 2.15 -6.48 -1.10
N THR A 58 3.15 -5.73 -0.63
CA THR A 58 3.17 -4.27 -0.77
C THR A 58 3.22 -3.87 -2.24
N ASN A 59 2.35 -2.95 -2.64
CA ASN A 59 2.41 -2.31 -3.95
C ASN A 59 3.58 -1.31 -3.98
N ASP A 60 4.74 -1.74 -4.50
CA ASP A 60 5.98 -0.97 -4.48
C ASP A 60 5.89 0.36 -5.26
N GLN A 61 5.17 0.37 -6.39
CA GLN A 61 4.93 1.58 -7.19
C GLN A 61 4.12 2.62 -6.44
N GLU A 62 3.01 2.22 -5.84
CA GLU A 62 2.19 3.17 -5.09
C GLU A 62 2.87 3.58 -3.78
N PHE A 63 3.57 2.67 -3.12
CA PHE A 63 4.34 3.01 -1.93
C PHE A 63 5.48 3.99 -2.22
N GLU A 64 6.22 3.83 -3.32
CA GLU A 64 7.25 4.78 -3.74
C GLU A 64 6.69 6.20 -3.90
N ARG A 65 5.54 6.31 -4.58
CA ARG A 65 4.83 7.57 -4.77
C ARG A 65 4.44 8.22 -3.44
N GLN A 66 3.85 7.44 -2.54
CA GLN A 66 3.44 7.90 -1.21
C GLN A 66 4.66 8.28 -0.34
N TYR A 67 5.74 7.52 -0.41
CA TYR A 67 6.96 7.75 0.35
C TYR A 67 7.63 9.06 -0.07
N HIS A 68 7.89 9.25 -1.36
CA HIS A 68 8.59 10.46 -1.81
C HIS A 68 7.74 11.73 -1.71
N ALA A 69 6.42 11.63 -1.82
CA ALA A 69 5.56 12.79 -1.66
C ALA A 69 5.59 13.38 -0.25
N ASN A 70 5.68 12.54 0.79
CA ASN A 70 5.72 12.98 2.19
C ASN A 70 6.72 12.17 3.02
N LYS A 71 7.99 12.18 2.58
CA LYS A 71 9.08 11.40 3.18
C LYS A 71 9.20 11.57 4.69
N ILE A 72 8.98 12.80 5.18
CA ILE A 72 9.10 13.15 6.60
C ILE A 72 8.20 12.30 7.51
N TRP A 73 6.99 11.95 7.09
CA TRP A 73 6.06 11.17 7.92
C TRP A 73 6.38 9.68 7.92
N TRP A 74 6.89 9.18 6.80
CA TRP A 74 7.41 7.81 6.73
C TRP A 74 8.68 7.64 7.55
N ASP A 75 9.62 8.58 7.44
CA ASP A 75 10.85 8.57 8.24
C ASP A 75 10.52 8.58 9.75
N LYS A 76 9.62 9.47 10.19
CA LYS A 76 9.14 9.49 11.59
C LYS A 76 8.49 8.17 12.02
N THR A 77 7.74 7.53 11.12
CA THR A 77 7.12 6.23 11.39
C THR A 77 8.19 5.15 11.64
N PHE A 78 9.18 5.04 10.76
CA PHE A 78 10.24 4.04 10.89
C PHE A 78 11.17 4.33 12.07
N GLU A 79 11.47 5.60 12.35
CA GLU A 79 12.21 6.00 13.54
C GLU A 79 11.48 5.63 14.83
N TRP A 80 10.17 5.89 14.90
CA TRP A 80 9.36 5.52 16.06
C TRP A 80 9.31 4.00 16.25
N LEU A 81 9.10 3.23 15.17
CA LEU A 81 9.13 1.75 15.22
C LEU A 81 10.48 1.22 15.71
N LYS A 82 11.59 1.85 15.31
CA LYS A 82 12.95 1.48 15.71
C LYS A 82 13.25 1.83 17.17
N ALA A 83 12.69 2.94 17.67
CA ALA A 83 12.97 3.46 19.00
C ALA A 83 12.16 2.78 20.12
N ASN A 84 11.10 2.04 19.79
CA ASN A 84 10.19 1.45 20.76
C ASN A 84 10.31 -0.08 20.80
N ASP A 85 10.32 -0.64 22.01
CA ASP A 85 10.18 -2.09 22.22
C ASP A 85 8.70 -2.48 22.10
N LEU A 86 8.28 -2.80 20.87
CA LEU A 86 6.88 -3.07 20.52
C LEU A 86 6.29 -4.25 21.31
N ASP A 87 7.11 -5.19 21.78
CA ASP A 87 6.63 -6.29 22.62
C ASP A 87 6.13 -5.80 23.99
N LYS A 88 6.65 -4.66 24.46
CA LYS A 88 6.45 -4.11 25.80
C LYS A 88 5.62 -2.82 25.85
N ILE A 89 5.37 -2.15 24.72
CA ILE A 89 4.48 -0.98 24.73
C ILE A 89 3.09 -1.34 25.24
N THR A 90 2.45 -0.42 25.94
CA THR A 90 1.08 -0.61 26.44
C THR A 90 0.08 -0.46 25.28
N PRO A 91 -0.96 -1.31 25.17
CA PRO A 91 -2.03 -1.09 24.22
C PRO A 91 -2.64 0.31 24.34
N GLY A 92 -2.82 0.99 23.21
CA GLY A 92 -3.28 2.37 23.21
C GLY A 92 -2.90 3.15 21.95
N ARG A 93 -3.24 4.45 21.99
CA ARG A 93 -3.01 5.39 20.89
C ARG A 93 -1.79 6.26 21.19
N TYR A 94 -0.87 6.32 20.22
CA TYR A 94 0.36 7.09 20.27
C TYR A 94 0.37 8.09 19.11
N VAL A 95 0.46 9.37 19.43
CA VAL A 95 0.65 10.42 18.41
C VAL A 95 2.14 10.55 18.14
N ILE A 96 2.55 10.25 16.91
CA ILE A 96 3.94 10.37 16.45
C ILE A 96 4.13 11.75 15.79
N ASP A 97 3.14 12.18 15.01
CA ASP A 97 3.04 13.51 14.41
C ASP A 97 1.58 13.94 14.37
N GLU A 98 1.25 15.08 14.99
CA GLU A 98 -0.13 15.52 15.18
C GLU A 98 -0.86 15.67 13.84
N GLY A 99 -1.97 14.94 13.69
CA GLY A 99 -2.77 14.91 12.47
C GLY A 99 -2.20 14.12 11.29
N ASN A 100 -0.93 13.70 11.34
CA ASN A 100 -0.26 13.06 10.19
C ASN A 100 0.18 11.62 10.44
N VAL A 101 0.66 11.30 11.65
CA VAL A 101 1.17 9.97 11.98
C VAL A 101 0.67 9.54 13.36
N ILE A 102 -0.18 8.52 13.38
CA ILE A 102 -0.81 8.00 14.60
C ILE A 102 -0.65 6.49 14.62
N ALA A 103 -0.04 5.97 15.69
CA ALA A 103 0.04 4.54 15.95
C ALA A 103 -1.04 4.11 16.95
N THR A 104 -1.66 2.96 16.69
CA THR A 104 -2.61 2.31 17.60
C THR A 104 -2.14 0.88 17.84
N ASP A 105 -1.69 0.61 19.06
CA ASP A 105 -1.33 -0.73 19.55
C ASP A 105 -2.54 -1.40 20.19
N SER A 106 -2.72 -2.68 19.93
CA SER A 106 -3.83 -3.48 20.47
C SER A 106 -3.40 -4.92 20.72
N GLU A 107 -3.91 -5.52 21.79
CA GLU A 107 -3.72 -6.92 22.11
C GLU A 107 -5.06 -7.52 22.52
N ALA A 108 -5.63 -8.37 21.66
CA ALA A 108 -6.98 -8.88 21.82
C ALA A 108 -7.17 -10.19 21.04
N PRO A 109 -8.26 -10.94 21.30
CA PRO A 109 -8.60 -12.07 20.47
C PRO A 109 -8.82 -11.69 19.01
N ALA A 110 -8.23 -12.45 18.08
CA ALA A 110 -8.42 -12.20 16.66
C ALA A 110 -9.87 -12.53 16.24
N PRO A 111 -10.56 -11.64 15.51
CA PRO A 111 -11.91 -11.89 15.04
C PRO A 111 -11.98 -12.98 13.97
N GLU A 112 -13.11 -13.68 13.91
CA GLU A 112 -13.45 -14.57 12.80
C GLU A 112 -13.63 -13.78 11.50
N ILE A 113 -13.42 -14.44 10.35
CA ILE A 113 -13.41 -13.79 9.03
C ILE A 113 -14.72 -13.04 8.74
N ASP A 114 -15.88 -13.58 9.13
CA ASP A 114 -17.21 -13.00 8.93
C ASP A 114 -17.43 -11.70 9.72
N LYS A 115 -16.57 -11.39 10.71
CA LYS A 115 -16.61 -10.15 11.51
C LYS A 115 -15.70 -9.04 10.98
N VAL A 116 -14.85 -9.34 10.00
CA VAL A 116 -13.92 -8.37 9.40
C VAL A 116 -14.38 -8.08 7.97
N LYS A 117 -14.56 -6.80 7.62
CA LYS A 117 -14.92 -6.39 6.26
C LYS A 117 -13.66 -6.00 5.47
N TRP A 118 -13.77 -6.07 4.15
CA TRP A 118 -12.80 -5.41 3.27
C TRP A 118 -12.98 -3.90 3.35
N GLU A 119 -11.90 -3.17 3.59
CA GLU A 119 -11.92 -1.71 3.74
C GLU A 119 -10.78 -1.04 2.96
N SER A 120 -10.94 0.24 2.68
CA SER A 120 -9.87 1.11 2.20
C SER A 120 -10.00 2.51 2.80
N HIS A 121 -8.92 3.27 2.69
CA HIS A 121 -8.77 4.61 3.24
C HIS A 121 -8.41 5.60 2.12
N LYS A 122 -8.81 6.87 2.26
CA LYS A 122 -8.39 7.94 1.31
C LYS A 122 -7.39 8.90 1.94
N ASN A 123 -7.50 9.08 3.26
CA ASN A 123 -6.77 10.09 3.99
C ASN A 123 -5.47 9.54 4.58
N PHE A 124 -5.38 8.24 4.83
CA PHE A 124 -4.21 7.63 5.42
C PHE A 124 -3.80 6.36 4.67
N ASN A 125 -2.48 6.14 4.61
CA ASN A 125 -1.89 4.84 4.40
C ASN A 125 -1.89 4.11 5.74
N ASP A 126 -2.01 2.79 5.71
CA ASP A 126 -1.91 1.92 6.87
C ASP A 126 -0.61 1.12 6.81
N LEU A 127 0.23 1.24 7.83
CA LEU A 127 1.28 0.27 8.13
C LEU A 127 0.80 -0.63 9.26
N GLN A 128 0.63 -1.93 8.97
CA GLN A 128 0.15 -2.90 9.96
C GLN A 128 1.19 -3.96 10.26
N TYR A 129 1.42 -4.22 11.54
CA TYR A 129 2.42 -5.19 12.01
C TYR A 129 1.84 -6.09 13.10
N ILE A 130 1.98 -7.41 12.93
CA ILE A 130 1.67 -8.41 13.95
C ILE A 130 2.90 -8.59 14.84
N ILE A 131 2.83 -8.02 16.04
CA ILE A 131 3.92 -8.03 17.03
C ILE A 131 4.02 -9.40 17.70
N LYS A 132 2.88 -10.01 18.07
CA LYS A 132 2.80 -11.35 18.68
C LYS A 132 1.63 -12.15 18.11
N GLY A 133 1.84 -13.46 17.99
CA GLY A 133 0.89 -14.39 17.37
C GLY A 133 0.93 -14.32 15.85
N LYS A 134 -0.15 -14.78 15.20
CA LYS A 134 -0.33 -14.69 13.75
C LYS A 134 -1.73 -14.23 13.42
N ALA A 135 -1.88 -13.52 12.30
CA ALA A 135 -3.19 -13.17 11.77
C ALA A 135 -3.20 -13.23 10.25
N SER A 136 -4.35 -13.58 9.68
CA SER A 136 -4.56 -13.57 8.24
C SER A 136 -4.85 -12.14 7.78
N MET A 137 -4.15 -11.73 6.71
CA MET A 137 -4.15 -10.37 6.16
C MET A 137 -4.59 -10.44 4.70
N GLY A 138 -5.83 -10.03 4.42
CA GLY A 138 -6.37 -9.96 3.06
C GLY A 138 -5.92 -8.69 2.34
N VAL A 139 -5.55 -8.82 1.06
CA VAL A 139 -5.18 -7.71 0.18
C VAL A 139 -5.82 -7.88 -1.21
N SER A 140 -6.39 -6.79 -1.74
CA SER A 140 -6.94 -6.71 -3.09
C SER A 140 -6.71 -5.32 -3.68
N PRO A 141 -6.45 -5.16 -4.98
CA PRO A 141 -6.43 -3.85 -5.62
C PRO A 141 -7.79 -3.15 -5.51
N LEU A 142 -7.80 -1.86 -5.17
CA LEU A 142 -9.05 -1.08 -5.11
C LEU A 142 -9.78 -1.07 -6.46
N SER A 143 -9.06 -1.14 -7.58
CA SER A 143 -9.63 -1.15 -8.92
C SER A 143 -10.48 -2.38 -9.25
N THR A 144 -10.36 -3.45 -8.46
CA THR A 144 -11.11 -4.71 -8.66
C THR A 144 -12.21 -4.92 -7.61
N ALA A 145 -12.35 -4.01 -6.65
CA ALA A 145 -13.31 -4.13 -5.55
C ALA A 145 -14.62 -3.40 -5.86
N GLU A 146 -15.74 -3.98 -5.41
CA GLU A 146 -17.08 -3.39 -5.52
C GLU A 146 -17.45 -2.71 -4.20
N VAL A 147 -17.89 -1.45 -4.25
CA VAL A 147 -18.25 -0.69 -3.04
C VAL A 147 -19.56 -1.23 -2.47
N THR A 148 -19.53 -1.70 -1.22
CA THR A 148 -20.74 -2.12 -0.47
C THR A 148 -21.22 -1.03 0.48
N GLU A 149 -20.31 -0.22 1.03
CA GLU A 149 -20.63 0.95 1.82
C GLU A 149 -19.80 2.14 1.37
N ALA A 150 -20.49 3.24 1.03
CA ALA A 150 -19.86 4.46 0.56
C ALA A 150 -18.91 5.07 1.60
N TYR A 151 -17.93 5.82 1.11
CA TYR A 151 -16.90 6.44 1.93
C TYR A 151 -17.46 7.39 3.01
N ASP A 152 -17.09 7.13 4.26
CA ASP A 152 -17.36 7.98 5.43
C ASP A 152 -16.11 8.81 5.76
N SER A 153 -16.21 10.13 5.56
CA SER A 153 -15.09 11.06 5.79
C SER A 153 -14.69 11.20 7.26
N LYS A 154 -15.59 10.91 8.22
CA LYS A 154 -15.27 10.97 9.65
C LYS A 154 -14.44 9.77 10.10
N LYS A 155 -14.67 8.62 9.47
CA LYS A 155 -13.94 7.37 9.75
C LYS A 155 -12.75 7.13 8.84
N ASP A 156 -12.67 7.88 7.73
CA ASP A 156 -11.77 7.62 6.62
C ASP A 156 -11.89 6.19 6.08
N ALA A 157 -13.11 5.70 5.88
CA ALA A 157 -13.31 4.32 5.46
C ALA A 157 -14.42 4.19 4.43
N ALA A 158 -14.21 3.32 3.44
CA ALA A 158 -15.24 2.73 2.62
C ALA A 158 -15.14 1.19 2.76
N PHE A 159 -16.26 0.49 2.59
CA PHE A 159 -16.29 -0.98 2.64
C PHE A 159 -16.64 -1.57 1.29
N TYR A 160 -16.15 -2.79 1.06
CA TYR A 160 -16.15 -3.42 -0.25
C TYR A 160 -16.59 -4.89 -0.18
N ASP A 161 -17.08 -5.38 -1.30
CA ASP A 161 -16.95 -6.77 -1.69
C ASP A 161 -15.71 -6.89 -2.58
N ALA A 162 -14.85 -7.86 -2.30
CA ALA A 162 -13.58 -8.00 -3.00
C ALA A 162 -13.07 -9.44 -2.93
N ASP A 163 -12.59 -9.91 -4.07
CA ASP A 163 -11.72 -11.07 -4.14
C ASP A 163 -10.28 -10.62 -3.91
N GLY A 164 -9.61 -11.21 -2.92
CA GLY A 164 -8.27 -10.83 -2.54
C GLY A 164 -7.41 -12.04 -2.16
N LYS A 165 -6.10 -11.81 -2.12
CA LYS A 165 -5.15 -12.80 -1.61
C LYS A 165 -5.00 -12.62 -0.10
N PHE A 166 -4.95 -13.74 0.61
CA PHE A 166 -4.70 -13.75 2.05
C PHE A 166 -3.27 -14.19 2.31
N TYR A 167 -2.60 -13.45 3.19
CA TYR A 167 -1.24 -13.69 3.64
C TYR A 167 -1.21 -13.88 5.15
N ILE A 168 -0.15 -14.49 5.65
CA ILE A 168 0.06 -14.65 7.09
C ILE A 168 0.90 -13.47 7.58
N GLY A 169 0.32 -12.64 8.44
CA GLY A 169 1.05 -11.66 9.22
C GLY A 169 1.58 -12.30 10.49
N GLU A 170 2.89 -12.17 10.70
CA GLU A 170 3.61 -12.72 11.86
C GLU A 170 4.85 -11.84 12.18
N PRO A 171 5.49 -12.03 13.36
CA PRO A 171 6.59 -11.19 13.80
C PRO A 171 7.74 -11.12 12.77
N GLY A 172 8.27 -9.92 12.56
CA GLY A 172 9.37 -9.65 11.62
C GLY A 172 8.96 -9.01 10.28
N THR A 173 7.69 -9.09 9.89
CA THR A 173 7.20 -8.43 8.66
C THR A 173 6.00 -7.53 8.89
N PHE A 174 5.95 -6.37 8.23
CA PHE A 174 4.80 -5.45 8.25
C PHE A 174 4.17 -5.31 6.87
N PHE A 175 2.89 -4.96 6.84
CA PHE A 175 2.13 -4.72 5.61
C PHE A 175 1.95 -3.21 5.43
N ILE A 176 2.00 -2.75 4.17
CA ILE A 176 1.61 -1.39 3.81
C ILE A 176 0.37 -1.47 2.92
N PHE A 177 -0.67 -0.75 3.30
CA PHE A 177 -1.88 -0.55 2.53
C PHE A 177 -2.02 0.93 2.20
N THR A 178 -1.99 1.24 0.93
CA THR A 178 -2.14 2.61 0.41
C THR A 178 -3.60 2.89 0.07
N PRO A 179 -3.99 4.13 -0.28
CA PRO A 179 -5.33 4.41 -0.78
C PRO A 179 -5.74 3.65 -2.06
N LYS A 180 -4.81 2.91 -2.69
CA LYS A 180 -5.10 2.04 -3.84
C LYS A 180 -5.31 0.58 -3.44
N ASP A 181 -5.23 0.25 -2.16
CA ASP A 181 -5.34 -1.11 -1.65
C ASP A 181 -6.60 -1.27 -0.79
N VAL A 182 -7.42 -2.26 -1.15
CA VAL A 182 -8.48 -2.78 -0.30
C VAL A 182 -7.89 -3.90 0.54
N HIS A 183 -8.10 -3.86 1.84
CA HIS A 183 -7.48 -4.79 2.77
C HIS A 183 -8.48 -5.30 3.80
N ARG A 184 -8.20 -6.49 4.34
CA ARG A 184 -9.03 -7.19 5.34
C ARG A 184 -8.11 -7.81 6.38
N PRO A 185 -7.62 -7.01 7.34
CA PRO A 185 -6.51 -7.41 8.19
C PRO A 185 -6.94 -8.07 9.50
N GLY A 186 -6.03 -8.80 10.13
CA GLY A 186 -6.15 -9.20 11.52
C GLY A 186 -7.14 -10.34 11.77
N ILE A 187 -7.38 -11.20 10.78
CA ILE A 187 -8.32 -12.32 10.89
C ILE A 187 -7.68 -13.48 11.64
N LYS A 188 -8.47 -14.19 12.46
CA LYS A 188 -8.04 -15.36 13.22
C LYS A 188 -7.46 -16.46 12.34
N ILE A 189 -6.39 -17.09 12.83
CA ILE A 189 -5.80 -18.33 12.28
C ILE A 189 -5.89 -19.41 13.37
N SER A 190 -6.04 -20.67 12.95
CA SER A 190 -6.06 -21.81 13.88
C SER A 190 -4.80 -21.84 14.75
N GLY A 191 -4.97 -21.95 16.07
CA GLY A 191 -3.88 -22.02 17.05
C GLY A 191 -3.48 -20.69 17.69
N ASP A 192 -3.82 -19.55 17.08
CA ASP A 192 -3.49 -18.21 17.59
C ASP A 192 -4.75 -17.46 18.02
N ASN A 193 -5.05 -17.52 19.31
CA ASN A 193 -6.29 -16.93 19.85
C ASN A 193 -6.16 -15.45 20.18
N VAL A 194 -4.98 -14.98 20.64
CA VAL A 194 -4.73 -13.58 21.00
C VAL A 194 -3.59 -13.05 20.13
N VAL A 195 -3.83 -11.89 19.52
CA VAL A 195 -2.87 -11.24 18.63
C VAL A 195 -2.55 -9.87 19.18
N LYS A 196 -1.25 -9.56 19.30
CA LYS A 196 -0.78 -8.20 19.52
C LYS A 196 -0.41 -7.59 18.17
N LYS A 197 -1.01 -6.46 17.82
CA LYS A 197 -0.77 -5.77 16.57
C LYS A 197 -0.72 -4.26 16.74
N ILE A 198 0.01 -3.63 15.86
CA ILE A 198 0.05 -2.18 15.71
C ILE A 198 -0.42 -1.78 14.31
N VAL A 199 -1.27 -0.76 14.26
CA VAL A 199 -1.69 -0.08 13.03
C VAL A 199 -1.19 1.34 13.12
N ILE A 200 -0.36 1.76 12.17
CA ILE A 200 0.11 3.14 12.05
C ILE A 200 -0.56 3.77 10.84
N LYS A 201 -1.31 4.84 11.07
CA LYS A 201 -1.90 5.65 10.01
C LYS A 201 -0.91 6.76 9.63
N ILE A 202 -0.53 6.83 8.35
CA ILE A 202 0.39 7.81 7.78
C ILE A 202 -0.34 8.63 6.71
N ARG A 203 -0.41 9.94 6.88
CA ARG A 203 -1.13 10.86 5.97
C ARG A 203 -0.75 10.61 4.51
N ALA A 204 -1.77 10.34 3.70
CA ALA A 204 -1.61 9.98 2.30
C ALA A 204 -1.72 11.19 1.36
N ILE A 205 -1.20 11.01 0.14
CA ILE A 205 -1.52 11.86 -1.01
C ILE A 205 -2.52 11.17 -1.93
N ASN A 206 -3.47 11.95 -2.43
CA ASN A 206 -4.46 11.50 -3.40
C ASN A 206 -4.02 11.77 -4.83
#